data_AF-A0A8K0CH11-F1
#
_entry.id   AF-A0A8K0CH11-F1
#
_cell.length_a   1.000
_cell.length_b   1.000
_cell.length_c   1.000
_cell.angle_alpha   90.00
_cell.angle_beta   90.00
_cell.angle_gamma   90.00
#
_symmetry.space_group_name_H-M   'P 1'
#
loop_
_entity.id
_entity.type
_entity.pdbx_description
1 polymer ?
#
loop_
_entity_poly.entity_id
_entity_poly.type
_entity_poly.pdbx_seq_one_letter_code
_entity_poly.pdbx_strand_id
1 'polypeptide(L)'
;MRKYVVNHISDKIQELILWSDSCGGQNRNIKIVLLLKSILEEKPTLGKIRLRLLVSGHSFLPNDSDFGNVESALKIQQKLFSPEDYIKIMKNCREKSYQDRSYAEGRFCYYQ
;
A
#
# COMPACT_ATOMS: atom_id res chain seq x y z
N MET A 1 -8.41 -5.43 14.49
CA MET A 1 -8.02 -6.75 13.93
C MET A 1 -8.16 -7.89 14.94
N ARG A 2 -7.35 -8.01 16.01
CA ARG A 2 -7.43 -9.13 16.98
C ARG A 2 -8.85 -9.44 17.49
N LYS A 3 -9.54 -8.45 18.07
CA LYS A 3 -10.92 -8.62 18.56
C LYS A 3 -11.88 -9.16 17.49
N TYR A 4 -11.71 -8.71 16.24
CA TYR A 4 -12.56 -9.13 15.14
C TYR A 4 -12.30 -10.60 14.79
N VAL A 5 -11.02 -11.00 14.71
CA VAL A 5 -10.61 -12.38 14.42
C VAL A 5 -11.12 -13.34 15.49
N VAL A 6 -10.99 -12.99 16.77
CA VAL A 6 -11.42 -13.86 17.87
C VAL A 6 -12.94 -14.02 17.91
N ASN A 7 -13.70 -12.93 17.71
CA ASN A 7 -15.15 -12.92 17.93
C ASN A 7 -15.98 -13.31 16.69
N HIS A 8 -15.47 -13.09 15.47
CA HIS A 8 -16.27 -13.26 14.25
C HIS A 8 -15.79 -14.39 13.34
N ILE A 9 -14.62 -14.98 13.60
CA ILE A 9 -14.14 -16.11 12.80
C ILE A 9 -14.63 -17.42 13.43
N SER A 10 -15.31 -18.24 12.61
CA SER A 10 -15.77 -19.57 13.01
C SER A 10 -14.61 -20.47 13.43
N ASP A 11 -14.85 -21.32 14.43
CA ASP A 11 -13.87 -22.30 14.93
C ASP A 11 -13.55 -23.43 13.94
N LYS A 12 -14.23 -23.48 12.79
CA LYS A 12 -13.94 -24.45 11.72
C LYS A 12 -12.79 -24.02 10.81
N ILE A 13 -12.39 -22.74 10.87
CA ILE A 13 -11.36 -22.20 9.98
C ILE A 13 -9.97 -22.53 10.50
N GLN A 14 -9.20 -23.27 9.71
CA GLN A 14 -7.84 -23.71 10.04
C GLN A 14 -6.75 -22.78 9.50
N GLU A 15 -7.09 -21.95 8.51
CA GLU A 15 -6.13 -21.08 7.85
C GLU A 15 -6.67 -19.67 7.65
N LEU A 16 -5.87 -18.67 8.03
CA LEU A 16 -6.14 -17.26 7.80
C LEU A 16 -5.12 -16.68 6.81
N ILE A 17 -5.63 -16.14 5.70
CA ILE A 17 -4.81 -15.42 4.71
C ILE A 17 -5.06 -13.93 4.86
N LEU A 18 -4.01 -13.18 5.13
CA LEU A 18 -4.01 -11.74 5.27
C LEU A 18 -3.23 -11.11 4.13
N TRP A 19 -3.70 -9.97 3.64
CA TRP A 19 -3.00 -9.16 2.65
C TRP A 19 -2.66 -7.81 3.26
N SER A 20 -1.45 -7.33 3.04
CA SER A 20 -1.03 -6.00 3.46
C SER A 20 -0.28 -5.29 2.34
N ASP A 21 -0.70 -4.05 2.07
CA ASP A 21 -0.06 -3.12 1.13
C ASP A 21 1.13 -2.37 1.76
N SER A 22 1.40 -2.60 3.04
CA SER A 22 2.58 -2.04 3.69
C SER A 22 3.83 -2.84 3.31
N CYS A 23 4.55 -2.38 2.27
CA CYS A 23 5.82 -2.95 1.83
C CYS A 23 6.86 -2.93 2.97
N GLY A 24 7.68 -3.97 3.05
CA GLY A 24 8.60 -4.30 4.15
C GLY A 24 9.81 -3.37 4.33
N GLY A 25 9.59 -2.09 4.61
CA GLY A 25 10.60 -1.20 5.18
C GLY A 25 10.82 -1.51 6.67
N GLN A 26 12.08 -1.59 7.09
CA GLN A 26 12.50 -2.17 8.37
C GLN A 26 11.78 -1.60 9.62
N ASN A 27 11.61 -2.46 10.63
CA ASN A 27 11.02 -2.25 11.96
C ASN A 27 9.49 -2.12 12.13
N ARG A 28 8.67 -1.99 11.07
CA ARG A 28 7.18 -2.04 11.24
C ARG A 28 6.60 -3.46 11.36
N ASN A 29 7.36 -4.49 11.04
CA ASN A 29 6.85 -5.86 10.93
C ASN A 29 6.73 -6.62 12.27
N ILE A 30 7.53 -6.27 13.30
CA ILE A 30 7.54 -7.05 14.55
C ILE A 30 6.20 -6.97 15.29
N LYS A 31 5.55 -5.80 15.30
CA LYS A 31 4.24 -5.62 15.95
C LYS A 31 3.15 -6.47 15.28
N ILE A 32 3.19 -6.58 13.96
CA ILE A 32 2.27 -7.44 13.22
C ILE A 32 2.54 -8.90 13.55
N VAL A 33 3.80 -9.34 13.53
CA VAL A 33 4.15 -10.74 13.88
C VAL A 33 3.69 -11.08 15.30
N LEU A 34 3.94 -10.22 16.29
CA LEU A 34 3.49 -10.41 17.67
C LEU A 34 1.96 -10.45 17.79
N LEU A 35 1.26 -9.59 17.04
CA LEU A 35 -0.19 -9.62 16.97
C LEU A 35 -0.72 -10.95 16.41
N LEU A 36 -0.13 -11.44 15.31
CA LEU A 36 -0.52 -12.71 14.70
C LEU A 36 -0.22 -13.90 15.62
N LYS A 37 0.87 -13.85 16.38
CA LYS A 37 1.19 -14.85 17.41
C LYS A 37 0.13 -14.87 18.51
N SER A 38 -0.28 -13.72 19.04
CA SER A 38 -1.34 -13.67 20.07
C SER A 38 -2.68 -14.22 19.57
N ILE A 39 -2.99 -14.04 18.28
CA ILE A 39 -4.20 -14.59 17.66
C ILE A 39 -4.14 -16.13 17.60
N LEU A 40 -2.98 -16.70 17.26
CA LEU A 40 -2.77 -18.15 17.24
C LEU A 40 -2.88 -18.77 18.64
N GLU A 41 -2.38 -18.08 19.67
CA GLU A 41 -2.48 -18.54 21.07
C GLU A 41 -3.92 -18.55 21.59
N GLU A 42 -4.73 -17.58 21.18
CA GLU A 42 -6.12 -17.46 21.63
C GLU A 42 -7.10 -18.35 20.86
N LYS A 43 -6.74 -18.74 19.63
CA LYS A 43 -7.62 -19.54 18.75
C LYS A 43 -6.90 -20.81 18.29
N PRO A 44 -6.91 -21.89 19.10
CA PRO A 44 -6.17 -23.11 18.80
C PRO A 44 -6.68 -23.86 17.56
N THR A 45 -7.89 -23.55 17.09
CA THR A 45 -8.45 -24.10 15.84
C THR A 45 -7.76 -23.54 14.59
N LEU A 46 -7.12 -22.39 14.71
CA LEU A 46 -6.39 -21.75 13.63
C LEU A 46 -4.95 -22.29 13.58
N GLY A 47 -4.69 -23.24 12.68
CA GLY A 47 -3.38 -23.87 12.56
C GLY A 47 -2.34 -23.05 11.79
N LYS A 48 -2.77 -22.10 10.94
CA LYS A 48 -1.84 -21.34 10.09
C LYS A 48 -2.33 -19.93 9.79
N ILE A 49 -1.42 -18.95 9.86
CA ILE A 49 -1.65 -17.60 9.34
C ILE A 49 -0.62 -17.32 8.24
N ARG A 50 -1.10 -16.89 7.07
CA ARG A 50 -0.26 -16.41 5.96
C ARG A 50 -0.47 -14.91 5.77
N LEU A 51 0.58 -14.13 5.99
CA LEU A 51 0.59 -12.71 5.65
C LEU A 51 1.28 -12.51 4.30
N ARG A 52 0.51 -12.13 3.29
CA ARG A 52 1.00 -11.77 1.95
C ARG A 52 1.25 -10.27 1.92
N LEU A 53 2.49 -9.89 1.63
CA LEU A 53 2.87 -8.51 1.40
C LEU A 53 2.84 -8.27 -0.11
N LEU A 54 2.27 -7.12 -0.52
CA LEU A 54 2.33 -6.71 -1.91
C LEU A 54 3.76 -6.35 -2.30
N VAL A 55 4.13 -6.68 -3.54
CA VAL A 55 5.41 -6.28 -4.11
C VAL A 55 5.33 -4.78 -4.39
N SER A 56 6.36 -4.04 -3.97
CA SER A 56 6.44 -2.59 -4.19
C SER A 56 6.31 -2.29 -5.68
N GLY A 57 5.42 -1.37 -6.04
CA GLY A 57 5.15 -0.97 -7.42
C GLY A 57 3.92 -1.61 -8.07
N HIS A 58 3.32 -2.67 -7.50
CA HIS A 58 2.12 -3.30 -8.08
C HIS A 58 0.79 -2.67 -7.64
N SER A 59 0.78 -1.96 -6.50
CA SER A 59 -0.35 -1.12 -6.07
C SER A 59 -0.22 0.33 -6.54
N PHE A 60 0.87 0.66 -7.25
CA PHE A 60 1.12 2.01 -7.76
C PHE A 60 0.14 2.33 -8.88
N LEU A 61 -0.72 3.32 -8.66
CA LEU A 61 -1.60 3.84 -9.68
C LEU A 61 -0.94 5.08 -10.30
N PRO A 62 -0.72 5.13 -11.63
CA PRO A 62 0.02 6.23 -12.27
C PRO A 62 -0.57 7.62 -11.99
N ASN A 63 -1.90 7.70 -11.90
CA ASN A 63 -2.64 8.92 -11.56
C ASN A 63 -2.25 9.50 -10.18
N ASP A 64 -1.85 8.69 -9.19
CA ASP A 64 -1.45 9.17 -7.87
C ASP A 64 -0.20 10.05 -7.95
N SER A 65 0.67 9.76 -8.93
CA SER A 65 1.82 10.62 -9.22
C SER A 65 1.41 11.93 -9.87
N ASP A 66 0.44 11.90 -10.78
CA ASP A 66 -0.09 13.12 -11.40
C ASP A 66 -0.76 14.02 -10.37
N PHE A 67 -1.59 13.44 -9.49
CA PHE A 67 -2.20 14.16 -8.36
C PHE A 67 -1.13 14.72 -7.42
N GLY A 68 -0.08 13.96 -7.10
CA GLY A 68 1.02 14.46 -6.28
C GLY A 68 1.79 15.62 -6.91
N ASN A 69 1.98 15.60 -8.23
CA ASN A 69 2.62 16.69 -8.97
C ASN A 69 1.75 17.95 -8.99
N VAL A 70 0.45 17.80 -9.24
CA VAL A 70 -0.53 18.89 -9.19
C VAL A 70 -0.59 19.48 -7.77
N GLU A 71 -0.69 18.65 -6.73
CA GLU A 71 -0.73 19.11 -5.34
C GLU A 71 0.55 19.87 -4.94
N SER A 72 1.71 19.37 -5.38
CA SER A 72 3.00 20.02 -5.15
C SER A 72 3.07 21.38 -5.85
N ALA A 73 2.59 21.47 -7.10
CA ALA A 73 2.54 22.72 -7.84
C ALA A 73 1.55 23.72 -7.21
N LEU A 74 0.39 23.25 -6.76
CA LEU A 74 -0.59 24.06 -6.03
C LEU A 74 -0.02 24.61 -4.72
N LYS A 75 0.76 23.83 -3.96
CA LYS A 75 1.41 24.30 -2.71
C LYS A 75 2.40 25.44 -2.93
N ILE A 76 3.05 25.50 -4.10
CA ILE A 76 3.99 26.58 -4.46
C ILE A 76 3.23 27.85 -4.85
N GLN A 77 2.05 27.68 -5.46
CA GLN A 77 1.23 28.80 -5.91
C GLN A 77 0.48 29.45 -4.74
N GLN A 78 0.98 30.58 -4.23
CA GLN A 78 0.39 31.27 -3.07
C GLN A 78 -1.00 31.88 -3.34
N LYS A 79 -1.40 32.05 -4.60
CA LYS A 79 -2.61 32.77 -4.99
C LYS A 79 -3.31 32.05 -6.14
N LEU A 80 -4.54 31.62 -5.86
CA LEU A 80 -5.49 31.01 -6.81
C LEU A 80 -6.76 31.86 -6.74
N PHE A 81 -7.08 32.57 -7.81
CA PHE A 81 -8.21 33.51 -7.84
C PHE A 81 -9.34 33.02 -8.73
N SER A 82 -9.04 32.19 -9.73
CA SER A 82 -10.06 31.69 -10.65
C SER A 82 -9.85 30.22 -11.04
N PRO A 83 -10.88 29.53 -11.56
CA PRO A 83 -10.76 28.16 -12.06
C PRO A 83 -9.71 28.00 -13.18
N GLU A 84 -9.49 29.05 -13.98
CA GLU A 84 -8.50 29.05 -15.04
C GLU A 84 -7.07 28.94 -14.49
N ASP A 85 -6.81 29.47 -13.29
CA ASP A 85 -5.52 29.31 -12.61
C ASP A 85 -5.24 27.84 -12.29
N TYR A 86 -6.26 27.09 -11.85
CA TYR A 86 -6.14 25.64 -11.61
C TYR A 86 -5.82 24.89 -12.90
N ILE A 87 -6.55 25.18 -13.99
CA ILE A 87 -6.32 24.56 -15.30
C ILE A 87 -4.90 24.86 -15.78
N LYS A 88 -4.42 26.11 -15.59
CA LYS A 88 -3.06 26.51 -15.95
C LYS A 88 -2.02 25.75 -15.13
N ILE A 89 -2.24 25.54 -13.84
CA ILE A 89 -1.31 24.77 -12.99
C ILE A 89 -1.28 23.30 -13.40
N MET A 90 -2.45 22.68 -13.62
CA MET A 90 -2.53 21.28 -14.06
C MET A 90 -1.87 21.06 -15.43
N LYS A 91 -1.89 22.05 -16.32
CA LYS A 91 -1.19 21.98 -17.63
C LYS A 91 0.33 22.19 -17.52
N ASN A 92 0.80 22.89 -16.50
CA ASN A 92 2.21 23.27 -16.36
C ASN A 92 2.95 22.48 -15.27
N CYS A 93 2.26 21.65 -14.48
CA CYS A 93 2.92 20.80 -13.50
C CYS A 93 3.79 19.77 -14.25
N ARG A 94 5.08 19.74 -13.91
CA ARG A 94 6.12 18.99 -14.61
C ARG A 94 5.84 17.49 -14.54
N GLU A 95 5.73 16.82 -15.68
CA GLU A 95 5.83 15.36 -15.74
C GLU A 95 7.27 14.97 -15.38
N LYS A 96 7.46 14.21 -14.30
CA LYS A 96 8.73 13.49 -14.12
C LYS A 96 8.72 12.36 -15.15
N SER A 97 9.69 12.34 -16.06
CA SER A 97 9.88 11.25 -17.00
C SER A 97 9.92 9.91 -16.24
N TYR A 98 8.91 9.08 -16.48
CA TYR A 98 8.70 7.78 -15.82
C TYR A 98 9.86 6.77 -16.04
N GLN A 99 10.83 7.08 -16.90
CA GLN A 99 11.81 6.11 -17.39
C GLN A 99 13.01 5.80 -16.50
N ASP A 100 13.26 6.48 -15.38
CA ASP A 100 14.60 6.41 -14.75
C ASP A 100 14.71 5.79 -13.36
N ARG A 101 13.69 5.05 -12.87
CA ARG A 101 13.84 4.26 -11.64
C ARG A 101 13.28 2.85 -11.75
N SER A 102 14.18 1.97 -12.15
CA SER A 102 14.31 0.62 -11.60
C SER A 102 13.16 -0.39 -11.81
N TYR A 103 12.83 -0.66 -13.08
CA TYR A 103 12.75 -2.05 -13.57
C TYR A 103 14.16 -2.64 -13.82
N ALA A 104 15.20 -1.90 -13.46
CA ALA A 104 16.62 -2.17 -13.64
C ALA A 104 17.20 -3.29 -12.74
N GLU A 105 16.39 -3.99 -11.95
CA GLU A 105 16.77 -5.32 -11.45
C GLU A 105 15.65 -6.32 -11.79
N GLY A 106 15.74 -6.83 -13.02
CA GLY A 106 14.76 -7.69 -13.63
C GLY A 106 14.50 -8.98 -12.85
N ARG A 107 13.27 -9.11 -12.36
CA ARG A 107 12.54 -10.38 -12.31
C ARG A 107 11.08 -10.13 -12.62
N PHE A 108 10.76 -10.12 -13.90
CA PHE A 108 9.43 -10.51 -14.36
C PHE A 108 9.22 -11.97 -13.96
N CYS A 109 8.64 -12.21 -12.78
CA CYS A 109 7.96 -13.47 -12.52
C CYS A 109 6.47 -13.25 -12.81
N TYR A 110 6.10 -13.48 -14.06
CA TYR A 110 4.74 -13.88 -14.39
C TYR A 110 4.41 -15.14 -13.60
N TYR A 111 3.21 -15.22 -13.03
CA TYR A 111 2.59 -16.51 -12.77
C TYR A 111 1.10 -16.45 -13.14
N GLN A 112 0.77 -17.35 -14.07
CA GLN A 112 -0.52 -18.02 -14.22
C GLN A 112 -0.97 -18.66 -12.91
#